data_AF-A0A6N9BE72-F1
#
_entry.id   AF-A0A6N9BE72-F1
#
_cell.length_a   1.000
_cell.length_b   1.000
_cell.length_c   1.000
_cell.angle_alpha   90.00
_cell.angle_beta   90.00
_cell.angle_gamma   90.00
#
_symmetry.space_group_name_H-M   'P 1'
#
loop_
_entity.id
_entity.type
_entity.pdbx_description
1 polymer ?
#
loop_
_entity_poly.entity_id
_entity_poly.type
_entity_poly.pdbx_seq_one_letter_code
_entity_poly.pdbx_strand_id
1 'polypeptide(L)'
;MFEGLTERLGDVFGRLTRRGSLSAGDVEAALREVRVALLEADAALPAVRALLDAVKEQTVGHEVLRSVTPGQQVVKIVHDRLVEMLGGEAEDLRLGGNPPLAMLMLGLQGSGKTTTTAKLARRLTDRDGRKVLMASVDVYRPAAQQQLELLGRQAGIDTLPIVFGERPPAIARRAMRIGAREGYDIVFIDTAGRLAIDREMMEEAAALRDLVKPVESLLVADAMTGQDAVNTAQAFSEDVGVTGIVLTRIDGDARGGAALSMRHVTGRPIKFVGTGEQLDAIEVFHPERIASRILGMGDVVGLVERAAETIEQEEAEKLAARLSRGRMDLNDLLTQLRQMKKMGGLGGLMGMLPQVGRMKAEMAKAKLD
;
A
#
# COMPACT_ATOMS: atom_id res chain seq x y z
N MET A 1 13.56 11.72 -6.55
CA MET A 1 12.20 11.20 -6.28
C MET A 1 11.58 12.05 -5.19
N PHE A 2 10.45 12.72 -5.46
CA PHE A 2 9.70 13.59 -4.53
C PHE A 2 10.37 14.88 -4.03
N GLU A 3 11.50 15.31 -4.60
CA GLU A 3 12.32 16.42 -4.08
C GLU A 3 11.54 17.72 -3.85
N GLY A 4 10.70 18.15 -4.81
CA GLY A 4 9.93 19.39 -4.66
C GLY A 4 8.87 19.33 -3.55
N LEU A 5 8.29 18.15 -3.28
CA LEU A 5 7.35 17.96 -2.17
C LEU A 5 8.11 17.90 -0.84
N THR A 6 9.23 17.20 -0.81
CA THR A 6 10.09 17.07 0.36
C THR A 6 10.66 18.42 0.80
N GLU A 7 11.10 19.28 -0.12
CA GLU A 7 11.60 20.61 0.19
C GLU A 7 10.52 21.50 0.83
N ARG A 8 9.34 21.56 0.21
CA ARG A 8 8.21 22.36 0.72
C ARG A 8 7.72 21.88 2.08
N LEU A 9 7.54 20.58 2.26
CA LEU A 9 7.13 20.02 3.55
C LEU A 9 8.24 20.21 4.59
N GLY A 10 9.50 20.05 4.17
CA GLY A 10 10.69 20.32 4.97
C GLY A 10 10.69 21.73 5.56
N ASP A 11 10.39 22.74 4.75
CA ASP A 11 10.32 24.14 5.17
C ASP A 11 9.16 24.44 6.13
N VAL A 12 8.00 23.82 5.90
CA VAL A 12 6.82 23.97 6.76
C VAL A 12 7.10 23.36 8.13
N PHE A 13 7.54 22.11 8.16
CA PHE A 13 7.80 21.40 9.41
C PHE A 13 9.06 21.90 10.11
N GLY A 14 10.06 22.39 9.38
CA GLY A 14 11.27 23.00 9.94
C GLY A 14 10.98 24.30 10.70
N ARG A 15 9.96 25.07 10.30
CA ARG A 15 9.47 26.22 11.07
C ARG A 15 8.69 25.79 12.31
N LEU A 16 7.92 24.71 12.20
CA LEU A 16 7.09 24.17 13.28
C LEU A 16 7.94 23.56 14.41
N THR A 17 8.95 22.76 14.08
CA THR A 17 9.81 22.05 15.04
C THR A 17 10.73 22.98 15.84
N ARG A 18 11.09 24.15 15.30
CA ARG A 18 11.90 25.18 15.97
C ARG A 18 11.17 25.92 17.09
N ARG A 19 9.84 25.80 17.19
CA ARG A 19 9.04 26.47 18.21
C ARG A 19 8.94 25.59 19.47
N GLY A 20 9.20 26.18 20.64
CA GLY A 20 9.12 25.49 21.92
C GLY A 20 7.68 25.22 22.40
N SER A 21 6.71 26.00 21.92
CA SER A 21 5.28 25.79 22.14
C SER A 21 4.51 26.11 20.86
N LEU A 22 3.38 25.44 20.66
CA LEU A 22 2.50 25.65 19.50
C LEU A 22 1.12 26.06 19.97
N SER A 23 0.57 27.10 19.34
CA SER A 23 -0.85 27.42 19.45
C SER A 23 -1.66 26.65 18.41
N ALA A 24 -2.98 26.54 18.61
CA ALA A 24 -3.87 25.93 17.63
C ALA A 24 -3.79 26.65 16.25
N GLY A 25 -3.60 27.98 16.26
CA GLY A 25 -3.44 28.77 15.03
C GLY A 25 -2.16 28.44 14.27
N ASP A 26 -1.07 28.09 14.97
CA ASP A 26 0.20 27.72 14.34
C ASP A 26 0.10 26.37 13.61
N VAL A 27 -0.58 25.41 14.24
CA VAL A 27 -0.87 24.10 13.62
C VAL A 27 -1.77 24.29 12.41
N GLU A 28 -2.82 25.10 12.51
CA GLU A 28 -3.73 25.35 11.38
C GLU A 28 -3.01 26.03 10.20
N ALA A 29 -2.13 27.00 10.47
CA ALA A 29 -1.33 27.65 9.44
C ALA A 29 -0.41 26.64 8.71
N ALA A 30 0.29 25.79 9.47
CA ALA A 30 1.14 24.76 8.89
C ALA A 30 0.35 23.74 8.05
N LEU A 31 -0.83 23.32 8.52
CA LEU A 31 -1.70 22.41 7.77
C LEU A 31 -2.25 23.03 6.48
N ARG A 32 -2.47 24.35 6.44
CA ARG A 32 -2.83 25.06 5.20
C ARG A 32 -1.68 25.04 4.20
N GLU A 33 -0.44 25.22 4.64
CA GLU A 33 0.73 25.15 3.76
C GLU A 33 0.97 23.71 3.26
N VAL A 34 0.83 22.71 4.13
CA VAL A 34 0.87 21.28 3.75
C VAL A 34 -0.20 20.96 2.70
N ARG A 35 -1.41 21.50 2.85
CA ARG A 35 -2.49 21.36 1.86
C ARG A 35 -2.05 21.84 0.47
N VAL A 36 -1.45 23.04 0.41
CA VAL A 36 -1.02 23.64 -0.84
C VAL A 36 0.08 22.78 -1.48
N ALA A 37 1.08 22.39 -0.70
CA ALA A 37 2.17 21.53 -1.18
C ALA A 37 1.68 20.20 -1.75
N LEU A 38 0.72 19.54 -1.08
CA LEU A 38 0.13 18.29 -1.55
C LEU A 38 -0.67 18.46 -2.84
N LEU A 39 -1.43 19.55 -2.96
CA LEU A 39 -2.22 19.84 -4.18
C LEU A 39 -1.33 20.20 -5.37
N GLU A 40 -0.26 20.97 -5.16
CA GLU A 40 0.74 21.23 -6.21
C GLU A 40 1.46 19.95 -6.63
N ALA A 41 1.61 19.02 -5.69
CA ALA A 41 2.08 17.67 -5.94
C ALA A 41 1.01 16.73 -6.52
N ASP A 42 -0.02 17.26 -7.19
CA ASP A 42 -1.10 16.53 -7.87
C ASP A 42 -1.83 15.50 -6.99
N ALA A 43 -1.85 15.70 -5.67
CA ALA A 43 -2.74 14.95 -4.81
C ALA A 43 -4.20 15.39 -5.06
N ALA A 44 -5.09 14.43 -5.19
CA ALA A 44 -6.51 14.67 -5.33
C ALA A 44 -7.07 15.32 -4.06
N LEU A 45 -7.87 16.36 -4.24
CA LEU A 45 -8.46 17.12 -3.14
C LEU A 45 -9.20 16.25 -2.10
N PRO A 46 -9.93 15.18 -2.45
CA PRO A 46 -10.53 14.29 -1.46
C PRO A 46 -9.49 13.62 -0.54
N ALA A 47 -8.39 13.13 -1.10
CA ALA A 47 -7.32 12.50 -0.34
C ALA A 47 -6.60 13.52 0.56
N VAL A 48 -6.33 14.72 0.05
CA VAL A 48 -5.71 15.79 0.86
C VAL A 48 -6.63 16.21 2.02
N ARG A 49 -7.93 16.35 1.78
CA ARG A 49 -8.90 16.68 2.84
C ARG A 49 -8.94 15.59 3.91
N ALA A 50 -9.04 14.33 3.49
CA ALA A 50 -9.06 13.19 4.40
C ALA A 50 -7.80 13.17 5.30
N LEU A 51 -6.62 13.40 4.74
CA LEU A 51 -5.37 13.50 5.50
C LEU A 51 -5.41 14.63 6.53
N LEU A 52 -5.79 15.84 6.11
CA LEU A 52 -5.74 17.02 6.97
C LEU A 52 -6.78 16.95 8.09
N ASP A 53 -7.98 16.44 7.82
CA ASP A 53 -9.02 16.28 8.83
C ASP A 53 -8.61 15.24 9.87
N ALA A 54 -8.03 14.13 9.41
CA ALA A 54 -7.45 13.09 10.25
C ALA A 54 -6.30 13.59 11.15
N VAL A 55 -5.45 14.49 10.66
CA VAL A 55 -4.37 15.11 11.42
C VAL A 55 -4.91 16.15 12.42
N LYS A 56 -5.93 16.93 12.04
CA LYS A 56 -6.55 17.92 12.94
C LYS A 56 -7.17 17.26 14.16
N GLU A 57 -7.88 16.16 13.97
CA GLU A 57 -8.50 15.41 15.06
C GLU A 57 -7.45 14.91 16.08
N GLN A 58 -6.29 14.46 15.61
CA GLN A 58 -5.21 13.94 16.46
C GLN A 58 -4.27 15.02 17.01
N THR A 59 -4.33 16.25 16.51
CA THR A 59 -3.51 17.36 17.04
C THR A 59 -4.26 18.18 18.09
N VAL A 60 -5.59 18.16 18.10
CA VAL A 60 -6.44 18.82 19.10
C VAL A 60 -6.74 17.85 20.24
N GLY A 61 -5.92 17.86 21.30
CA GLY A 61 -6.24 17.18 22.56
C GLY A 61 -5.22 16.17 23.10
N HIS A 62 -4.07 15.99 22.45
CA HIS A 62 -3.01 15.12 22.95
C HIS A 62 -2.03 15.85 23.88
N GLU A 63 -1.74 15.25 25.04
CA GLU A 63 -0.64 15.68 25.91
C GLU A 63 0.69 15.50 25.17
N VAL A 64 1.55 16.51 25.25
CA VAL A 64 2.87 16.49 24.62
C VAL A 64 3.78 15.59 25.45
N LEU A 65 4.43 14.62 24.81
CA LEU A 65 5.46 13.81 25.47
C LEU A 65 6.57 14.75 25.95
N ARG A 66 6.94 14.67 27.24
CA ARG A 66 7.86 15.63 27.88
C ARG A 66 9.24 15.74 27.23
N SER A 67 9.64 14.74 26.44
CA SER A 67 10.96 14.60 25.82
C SER A 67 11.03 15.05 24.36
N VAL A 68 9.91 15.46 23.74
CA VAL A 68 9.87 15.93 22.34
C VAL A 68 9.11 17.23 22.21
N THR A 69 9.48 18.04 21.20
CA THR A 69 8.79 19.31 20.98
C THR A 69 7.40 19.05 20.36
N PRO A 70 6.41 19.92 20.63
CA PRO A 70 5.08 19.80 20.01
C PRO A 70 5.15 19.73 18.48
N GLY A 71 6.11 20.42 17.86
CA GLY A 71 6.31 20.37 16.41
C GLY A 71 6.76 19.00 15.90
N GLN A 72 7.65 18.32 16.63
CA GLN A 72 8.07 16.96 16.28
C GLN A 72 6.91 15.96 16.40
N GLN A 73 6.04 16.14 17.38
CA GLN A 73 4.83 15.32 17.53
C GLN A 73 3.85 15.52 16.37
N VAL A 74 3.65 16.76 15.90
CA VAL A 74 2.83 17.03 14.70
C VAL A 74 3.42 16.36 13.46
N VAL A 75 4.75 16.41 13.27
CA VAL A 75 5.43 15.71 12.17
C VAL A 75 5.17 14.22 12.23
N LYS A 76 5.27 13.61 13.41
CA LYS A 76 4.94 12.19 13.62
C LYS A 76 3.48 11.89 13.26
N ILE A 77 2.54 12.70 13.73
CA ILE A 77 1.12 12.49 13.43
C ILE A 77 0.88 12.53 11.91
N VAL A 78 1.48 13.49 11.20
CA VAL A 78 1.38 13.55 9.73
C VAL A 78 2.02 12.33 9.08
N HIS A 79 3.20 11.92 9.54
CA HIS A 79 3.87 10.72 9.05
C HIS A 79 3.00 9.48 9.20
N ASP A 80 2.50 9.20 10.40
CA ASP A 80 1.73 8.00 10.70
C ASP A 80 0.44 7.97 9.88
N ARG A 81 -0.20 9.13 9.69
CA ARG A 81 -1.37 9.25 8.82
C ARG A 81 -1.05 9.07 7.34
N LEU A 82 0.10 9.54 6.86
CA LEU A 82 0.55 9.26 5.50
C LEU A 82 0.82 7.76 5.31
N VAL A 83 1.45 7.09 6.27
CA VAL A 83 1.70 5.64 6.23
C VAL A 83 0.39 4.86 6.15
N GLU A 84 -0.58 5.18 7.02
CA GLU A 84 -1.90 4.56 7.02
C GLU A 84 -2.62 4.76 5.68
N MET A 85 -2.65 5.98 5.17
CA MET A 85 -3.30 6.28 3.89
C MET A 85 -2.62 5.61 2.69
N LEU A 86 -1.30 5.37 2.75
CA LEU A 86 -0.56 4.66 1.71
C LEU A 86 -0.72 3.13 1.80
N GLY A 87 -1.32 2.60 2.87
CA GLY A 87 -1.67 1.18 3.01
C GLY A 87 -1.08 0.49 4.24
N GLY A 88 -0.32 1.20 5.08
CA GLY A 88 0.31 0.63 6.26
C GLY A 88 1.50 -0.25 5.92
N GLU A 89 1.26 -1.56 5.81
CA GLU A 89 2.30 -2.54 5.50
C GLU A 89 2.46 -2.78 3.99
N ALA A 90 3.64 -3.27 3.59
CA ALA A 90 3.90 -3.64 2.21
C ALA A 90 3.14 -4.93 1.85
N GLU A 91 2.34 -4.90 0.78
CA GLU A 91 1.65 -6.08 0.25
C GLU A 91 2.32 -6.57 -1.04
N ASP A 92 2.86 -7.79 -1.03
CA ASP A 92 3.45 -8.43 -2.21
C ASP A 92 2.36 -9.07 -3.12
N LEU A 93 2.75 -9.70 -4.23
CA LEU A 93 1.84 -10.43 -5.11
C LEU A 93 1.24 -11.66 -4.40
N ARG A 94 -0.05 -11.91 -4.64
CA ARG A 94 -0.73 -13.13 -4.21
C ARG A 94 -0.33 -14.28 -5.13
N LEU A 95 0.55 -15.14 -4.62
CA LEU A 95 1.01 -16.34 -5.32
C LEU A 95 0.34 -17.62 -4.82
N GLY A 96 -0.86 -17.50 -4.24
CA GLY A 96 -1.64 -18.64 -3.74
C GLY A 96 -2.58 -19.21 -4.80
N GLY A 97 -2.68 -20.54 -4.89
CA GLY A 97 -3.58 -21.24 -5.80
C GLY A 97 -2.89 -22.35 -6.58
N ASN A 98 -3.61 -22.90 -7.56
CA ASN A 98 -3.09 -23.95 -8.44
C ASN A 98 -2.48 -23.33 -9.71
N PRO A 99 -1.22 -23.64 -10.05
CA PRO A 99 -0.61 -23.21 -11.30
C PRO A 99 -1.35 -23.68 -12.56
N PRO A 100 -1.31 -22.92 -13.67
CA PRO A 100 -0.70 -21.58 -13.77
C PRO A 100 -1.60 -20.50 -13.15
N LEU A 101 -0.99 -19.61 -12.37
CA LEU A 101 -1.66 -18.45 -11.80
C LEU A 101 -1.77 -17.35 -12.87
N ALA A 102 -3.00 -16.94 -13.20
CA ALA A 102 -3.23 -15.84 -14.13
C ALA A 102 -3.04 -14.47 -13.44
N MET A 103 -2.25 -13.60 -14.08
CA MET A 103 -2.02 -12.21 -13.66
C MET A 103 -2.49 -11.28 -14.78
N LEU A 104 -3.50 -10.46 -14.52
CA LEU A 104 -4.10 -9.58 -15.51
C LEU A 104 -3.55 -8.16 -15.38
N MET A 105 -3.01 -7.60 -16.45
CA MET A 105 -2.39 -6.26 -16.46
C MET A 105 -3.35 -5.25 -17.09
N LEU A 106 -3.81 -4.29 -16.31
CA LEU A 106 -4.82 -3.28 -16.66
C LEU A 106 -4.23 -1.87 -16.60
N GLY A 107 -4.88 -0.89 -17.24
CA GLY A 107 -4.51 0.52 -17.16
C GLY A 107 -4.44 1.27 -18.49
N LEU A 108 -4.27 2.59 -18.40
CA LEU A 108 -4.30 3.50 -19.54
C LEU A 108 -3.24 3.20 -20.60
N GLN A 109 -3.47 3.68 -21.82
CA GLN A 109 -2.42 3.72 -22.83
C GLN A 109 -1.23 4.57 -22.32
N GLY A 110 -0.01 4.08 -22.55
CA GLY A 110 1.21 4.80 -22.11
C GLY A 110 1.54 4.71 -20.61
N SER A 111 0.72 4.03 -19.80
CA SER A 111 1.01 3.82 -18.36
C SER A 111 2.20 2.91 -18.08
N GLY A 112 2.73 2.20 -19.08
CA GLY A 112 3.86 1.29 -18.94
C GLY A 112 3.48 -0.16 -18.64
N LYS A 113 2.25 -0.60 -18.94
CA LYS A 113 1.79 -2.01 -18.75
C LYS A 113 2.76 -3.05 -19.29
N THR A 114 3.02 -3.06 -20.60
CA THR A 114 3.87 -4.06 -21.26
C THR A 114 5.27 -4.14 -20.66
N THR A 115 5.88 -2.98 -20.36
CA THR A 115 7.20 -2.93 -19.70
C THR A 115 7.12 -3.44 -18.27
N THR A 116 6.08 -3.06 -17.51
CA THR A 116 5.86 -3.52 -16.14
C THR A 116 5.65 -5.03 -16.08
N THR A 117 4.93 -5.60 -17.07
CA THR A 117 4.75 -7.04 -17.23
C THR A 117 6.10 -7.76 -17.33
N ALA A 118 7.00 -7.26 -18.19
CA ALA A 118 8.34 -7.85 -18.34
C ALA A 118 9.20 -7.71 -17.06
N LYS A 119 9.13 -6.56 -16.39
CA LYS A 119 9.84 -6.32 -15.12
C LYS A 119 9.37 -7.26 -14.00
N LEU A 120 8.06 -7.40 -13.84
CA LEU A 120 7.48 -8.30 -12.83
C LEU A 120 7.79 -9.77 -13.14
N ALA A 121 7.66 -10.17 -14.40
CA ALA A 121 7.99 -11.52 -14.83
C ALA A 121 9.45 -11.87 -14.54
N ARG A 122 10.38 -10.98 -14.90
CA ARG A 122 11.80 -11.14 -14.59
C ARG A 122 12.05 -11.23 -13.10
N ARG A 123 11.47 -10.32 -12.31
CA ARG A 123 11.61 -10.32 -10.84
C ARG A 123 11.16 -11.63 -10.22
N LEU A 124 10.02 -12.17 -10.64
CA LEU A 124 9.47 -13.44 -10.14
C LEU A 124 10.37 -14.64 -10.51
N THR A 125 10.97 -14.62 -11.70
CA THR A 125 11.95 -15.63 -12.11
C THR A 125 13.24 -15.51 -11.30
N ASP A 126 13.83 -14.31 -11.24
CA ASP A 126 15.15 -14.07 -10.65
C ASP A 126 15.15 -14.21 -9.12
N ARG A 127 14.09 -13.75 -8.44
CA ARG A 127 13.99 -13.74 -6.97
C ARG A 127 13.30 -15.00 -6.43
N ASP A 128 12.20 -15.40 -7.05
CA ASP A 128 11.28 -16.41 -6.51
C ASP A 128 11.38 -17.75 -7.27
N GLY A 129 12.24 -17.85 -8.29
CA GLY A 129 12.47 -19.07 -9.06
C GLY A 129 11.26 -19.55 -9.86
N ARG A 130 10.31 -18.67 -10.15
CA ARG A 130 9.05 -19.02 -10.84
C ARG A 130 9.26 -19.13 -12.34
N LYS A 131 8.61 -20.12 -12.97
CA LYS A 131 8.55 -20.23 -14.42
C LYS A 131 7.38 -19.39 -14.95
N VAL A 132 7.69 -18.32 -15.68
CA VAL A 132 6.69 -17.32 -16.11
C VAL A 132 6.49 -17.34 -17.63
N LEU A 133 5.23 -17.26 -18.06
CA LEU A 133 4.84 -17.03 -19.45
C LEU A 133 4.17 -15.66 -19.58
N MET A 134 4.53 -14.87 -20.59
CA MET A 134 3.84 -13.61 -20.90
C MET A 134 3.04 -13.70 -22.20
N ALA A 135 1.84 -13.13 -22.22
CA ALA A 135 1.00 -13.06 -23.40
C ALA A 135 0.40 -11.65 -23.55
N SER A 136 0.57 -11.05 -24.73
CA SER A 136 -0.11 -9.79 -25.05
C SER A 136 -1.41 -10.09 -25.78
N VAL A 137 -2.51 -9.60 -25.22
CA VAL A 137 -3.85 -9.63 -25.81
C VAL A 137 -4.21 -8.28 -26.45
N ASP A 138 -3.25 -7.35 -26.56
CA ASP A 138 -3.40 -6.10 -27.30
C ASP A 138 -3.27 -6.37 -28.81
N VAL A 139 -4.41 -6.55 -29.46
CA VAL A 139 -4.52 -6.74 -30.91
C VAL A 139 -4.81 -5.44 -31.65
N TYR A 140 -5.02 -4.34 -30.93
CA TYR A 140 -5.44 -3.05 -31.50
C TYR A 140 -4.23 -2.17 -31.80
N ARG A 141 -3.21 -2.22 -30.95
CA ARG A 141 -1.98 -1.45 -31.13
C ARG A 141 -1.00 -2.17 -32.07
N PRO A 142 -0.50 -1.49 -33.12
CA PRO A 142 0.52 -2.06 -33.98
C PRO A 142 1.75 -2.50 -33.19
N ALA A 143 2.25 -3.70 -33.52
CA ALA A 143 3.45 -4.29 -32.93
C ALA A 143 3.40 -4.52 -31.40
N ALA A 144 2.24 -4.47 -30.73
CA ALA A 144 2.19 -4.65 -29.27
C ALA A 144 2.64 -6.05 -28.82
N GLN A 145 2.24 -7.09 -29.56
CA GLN A 145 2.66 -8.46 -29.29
C GLN A 145 4.16 -8.66 -29.55
N GLN A 146 4.68 -8.07 -30.63
CA GLN A 146 6.11 -8.07 -30.95
C GLN A 146 6.93 -7.28 -29.93
N GLN A 147 6.39 -6.18 -29.39
CA GLN A 147 7.02 -5.41 -28.31
C GLN A 147 7.19 -6.28 -27.07
N LEU A 148 6.15 -7.01 -26.66
CA LEU A 148 6.23 -7.92 -25.53
C LEU A 148 7.21 -9.08 -25.80
N GLU A 149 7.22 -9.63 -27.02
CA GLU A 149 8.18 -10.66 -27.43
C GLU A 149 9.63 -10.19 -27.30
N LEU A 150 9.93 -8.96 -27.77
CA LEU A 150 11.27 -8.38 -27.65
C LEU A 150 11.67 -8.20 -26.18
N LEU A 151 10.77 -7.69 -25.35
CA LEU A 151 11.00 -7.54 -23.90
C LEU A 151 11.19 -8.89 -23.23
N GLY A 152 10.44 -9.93 -23.62
CA GLY A 152 10.61 -11.29 -23.14
C GLY A 152 12.00 -11.83 -23.46
N ARG A 153 12.48 -11.66 -24.70
CA ARG A 153 13.84 -12.05 -25.09
C ARG A 153 14.92 -11.31 -24.29
N GLN A 154 14.75 -10.02 -24.06
CA GLN A 154 15.68 -9.21 -23.25
C GLN A 154 15.67 -9.62 -21.78
N ALA A 155 14.51 -10.01 -21.25
CA ALA A 155 14.33 -10.44 -19.87
C ALA A 155 14.66 -11.92 -19.63
N GLY A 156 14.85 -12.71 -20.70
CA GLY A 156 14.97 -14.17 -20.59
C GLY A 156 13.67 -14.87 -20.19
N ILE A 157 12.51 -14.30 -20.55
CA ILE A 157 11.18 -14.79 -20.20
C ILE A 157 10.43 -15.25 -21.46
N ASP A 158 9.80 -16.41 -21.36
CA ASP A 158 9.02 -16.99 -22.44
C ASP A 158 7.78 -16.14 -22.76
N THR A 159 7.49 -16.01 -24.05
CA THR A 159 6.32 -15.28 -24.55
C THR A 159 5.47 -16.19 -25.43
N LEU A 160 4.17 -15.98 -25.38
CA LEU A 160 3.22 -16.74 -26.18
C LEU A 160 3.49 -16.52 -27.68
N PRO A 161 3.64 -17.58 -28.49
CA PRO A 161 3.82 -17.43 -29.93
C PRO A 161 2.66 -16.65 -30.58
N ILE A 162 3.01 -15.70 -31.44
CA ILE A 162 2.06 -14.80 -32.10
C ILE A 162 1.32 -15.56 -33.21
N VAL A 163 -0.01 -15.49 -33.18
CA VAL A 163 -0.88 -16.01 -34.24
C VAL A 163 -1.71 -14.84 -34.77
N PHE A 164 -1.46 -14.45 -36.02
CA PHE A 164 -2.09 -13.28 -36.60
C PHE A 164 -3.61 -13.48 -36.77
N GLY A 165 -4.39 -12.44 -36.43
CA GLY A 165 -5.86 -12.46 -36.56
C GLY A 165 -6.61 -13.15 -35.40
N GLU A 166 -5.92 -13.65 -34.38
CA GLU A 166 -6.56 -14.21 -33.19
C GLU A 166 -7.17 -13.09 -32.31
N ARG A 167 -8.37 -13.31 -31.77
CA ARG A 167 -9.05 -12.34 -30.89
C ARG A 167 -8.55 -12.42 -29.44
N PRO A 168 -8.65 -11.34 -28.63
CA PRO A 168 -8.13 -11.30 -27.26
C PRO A 168 -8.58 -12.48 -26.37
N PRO A 169 -9.87 -12.89 -26.33
CA PRO A 169 -10.30 -14.03 -25.53
C PRO A 169 -9.70 -15.38 -25.97
N ALA A 170 -9.40 -15.54 -27.27
CA ALA A 170 -8.79 -16.76 -27.79
C ALA A 170 -7.30 -16.82 -27.40
N ILE A 171 -6.58 -15.70 -27.53
CA ILE A 171 -5.18 -15.55 -27.08
C ILE A 171 -5.07 -15.87 -25.59
N ALA A 172 -5.96 -15.31 -24.75
CA ALA A 172 -5.97 -15.53 -23.31
C ALA A 172 -6.18 -17.02 -22.95
N ARG A 173 -7.16 -17.69 -23.58
CA ARG A 173 -7.38 -19.14 -23.40
C ARG A 173 -6.17 -19.96 -23.83
N ARG A 174 -5.54 -19.58 -24.94
CA ARG A 174 -4.34 -20.27 -25.46
C ARG A 174 -3.15 -20.09 -24.51
N ALA A 175 -2.95 -18.90 -23.96
CA ALA A 175 -1.94 -18.62 -22.96
C ALA A 175 -2.10 -19.51 -21.73
N MET A 176 -3.31 -19.60 -21.18
CA MET A 176 -3.58 -20.45 -20.01
C MET A 176 -3.41 -21.94 -20.32
N ARG A 177 -3.80 -22.40 -21.51
CA ARG A 177 -3.62 -23.79 -21.94
C ARG A 177 -2.15 -24.16 -22.08
N ILE A 178 -1.35 -23.31 -22.73
CA ILE A 178 0.10 -23.51 -22.88
C ILE A 178 0.78 -23.43 -21.51
N GLY A 179 0.40 -22.43 -20.70
CA GLY A 179 0.81 -22.29 -19.30
C GLY A 179 0.68 -23.60 -18.52
N ALA A 180 -0.50 -24.23 -18.60
CA ALA A 180 -0.77 -25.49 -17.91
C ALA A 180 -0.01 -26.69 -18.52
N ARG A 181 0.03 -26.79 -19.86
CA ARG A 181 0.66 -27.93 -20.55
C ARG A 181 2.18 -27.96 -20.37
N GLU A 182 2.82 -26.80 -20.35
CA GLU A 182 4.28 -26.65 -20.30
C GLU A 182 4.81 -26.39 -18.88
N GLY A 183 3.93 -26.45 -17.88
CA GLY A 183 4.28 -26.36 -16.46
C GLY A 183 4.78 -24.98 -16.03
N TYR A 184 4.18 -23.91 -16.55
CA TYR A 184 4.44 -22.56 -16.04
C TYR A 184 3.72 -22.34 -14.71
N ASP A 185 4.38 -21.63 -13.79
CA ASP A 185 3.80 -21.23 -12.52
C ASP A 185 2.82 -20.07 -12.67
N ILE A 186 3.17 -19.11 -13.54
CA ILE A 186 2.49 -17.82 -13.66
C ILE A 186 2.33 -17.48 -15.15
N VAL A 187 1.14 -16.99 -15.51
CA VAL A 187 0.85 -16.47 -16.85
C VAL A 187 0.42 -15.01 -16.73
N PHE A 188 1.25 -14.09 -17.23
CA PHE A 188 0.88 -12.68 -17.37
C PHE A 188 0.08 -12.45 -18.65
N ILE A 189 -1.02 -11.71 -18.51
CA ILE A 189 -1.89 -11.30 -19.60
C ILE A 189 -1.82 -9.77 -19.70
N ASP A 190 -1.05 -9.28 -20.67
CA ASP A 190 -0.89 -7.86 -20.98
C ASP A 190 -2.03 -7.39 -21.89
N THR A 191 -2.94 -6.58 -21.33
CA THR A 191 -4.09 -6.04 -22.08
C THR A 191 -3.75 -4.75 -22.80
N ALA A 192 -4.57 -4.41 -23.81
CA ALA A 192 -4.49 -3.10 -24.47
C ALA A 192 -4.64 -1.94 -23.49
N GLY A 193 -3.95 -0.84 -23.76
CA GLY A 193 -4.19 0.41 -23.05
C GLY A 193 -5.50 1.05 -23.45
N ARG A 194 -6.37 1.33 -22.47
CA ARG A 194 -7.75 1.77 -22.71
C ARG A 194 -7.99 3.09 -22.00
N LEU A 195 -8.77 3.98 -22.61
CA LEU A 195 -9.30 5.15 -21.91
C LEU A 195 -10.43 4.70 -21.00
N ALA A 196 -10.49 5.20 -19.76
CA ALA A 196 -11.51 4.84 -18.79
C ALA A 196 -12.96 5.17 -19.25
N ILE A 197 -13.09 5.99 -20.29
CA ILE A 197 -14.38 6.48 -20.82
C ILE A 197 -14.96 5.49 -21.85
N ASP A 198 -14.18 4.53 -22.35
CA ASP A 198 -14.63 3.56 -23.35
C ASP A 198 -15.29 2.34 -22.70
N ARG A 199 -16.63 2.38 -22.64
CA ARG A 199 -17.46 1.35 -22.01
C ARG A 199 -17.34 -0.02 -22.68
N GLU A 200 -17.30 -0.08 -24.01
CA GLU A 200 -17.16 -1.34 -24.76
C GLU A 200 -15.82 -2.01 -24.40
N MET A 201 -14.79 -1.19 -24.25
CA MET A 201 -13.47 -1.66 -23.86
C MET A 201 -13.37 -2.12 -22.40
N MET A 202 -14.09 -1.47 -21.47
CA MET A 202 -14.16 -1.93 -20.07
C MET A 202 -14.90 -3.26 -19.96
N GLU A 203 -15.96 -3.45 -20.75
CA GLU A 203 -16.70 -4.70 -20.85
C GLU A 203 -15.82 -5.84 -21.39
N GLU A 204 -14.96 -5.58 -22.39
CA GLU A 204 -14.01 -6.59 -22.87
C GLU A 204 -12.95 -6.95 -21.80
N ALA A 205 -12.46 -5.97 -21.04
CA ALA A 205 -11.52 -6.23 -19.93
C ALA A 205 -12.16 -7.05 -18.81
N ALA A 206 -13.41 -6.76 -18.46
CA ALA A 206 -14.20 -7.55 -17.51
C ALA A 206 -14.46 -8.98 -18.03
N ALA A 207 -14.80 -9.12 -19.31
CA ALA A 207 -14.96 -10.43 -19.93
C ALA A 207 -13.66 -11.25 -19.95
N LEU A 208 -12.51 -10.60 -20.18
CA LEU A 208 -11.20 -11.24 -20.09
C LEU A 208 -10.88 -11.70 -18.66
N ARG A 209 -11.15 -10.86 -17.65
CA ARG A 209 -11.03 -11.23 -16.24
C ARG A 209 -11.89 -12.45 -15.92
N ASP A 210 -13.16 -12.46 -16.30
CA ASP A 210 -14.08 -13.55 -15.97
C ASP A 210 -13.70 -14.87 -16.67
N LEU A 211 -13.10 -14.74 -17.85
CA LEU A 211 -12.59 -15.87 -18.61
C LEU A 211 -11.37 -16.54 -17.97
N VAL A 212 -10.40 -15.74 -17.50
CA VAL A 212 -9.12 -16.27 -16.98
C VAL A 212 -9.06 -16.39 -15.47
N LYS A 213 -10.00 -15.75 -14.76
CA LYS A 213 -10.12 -15.75 -13.30
C LYS A 213 -8.77 -15.48 -12.62
N PRO A 214 -8.18 -14.30 -12.87
CA PRO A 214 -6.83 -14.00 -12.40
C PRO A 214 -6.77 -13.96 -10.87
N VAL A 215 -5.65 -14.38 -10.32
CA VAL A 215 -5.38 -14.22 -8.87
C VAL A 215 -5.04 -12.78 -8.53
N GLU A 216 -4.46 -12.05 -9.48
CA GLU A 216 -4.23 -10.61 -9.39
C GLU A 216 -4.67 -9.90 -10.69
N SER A 217 -5.42 -8.82 -10.52
CA SER A 217 -5.70 -7.82 -11.54
C SER A 217 -4.95 -6.55 -11.17
N LEU A 218 -3.79 -6.33 -11.79
CA LEU A 218 -2.90 -5.23 -11.47
C LEU A 218 -3.19 -4.03 -12.37
N LEU A 219 -3.56 -2.91 -11.76
CA LEU A 219 -3.67 -1.63 -12.45
C LEU A 219 -2.31 -0.95 -12.51
N VAL A 220 -1.78 -0.80 -13.71
CA VAL A 220 -0.57 -0.03 -13.95
C VAL A 220 -0.96 1.42 -14.24
N ALA A 221 -0.46 2.33 -13.42
CA ALA A 221 -0.74 3.75 -13.52
C ALA A 221 0.56 4.56 -13.52
N ASP A 222 0.58 5.63 -14.30
CA ASP A 222 1.70 6.56 -14.33
C ASP A 222 1.56 7.58 -13.19
N ALA A 223 2.61 7.72 -12.39
CA ALA A 223 2.64 8.66 -11.27
C ALA A 223 2.54 10.13 -11.72
N MET A 224 2.83 10.45 -12.99
CA MET A 224 2.70 11.81 -13.53
C MET A 224 1.26 12.18 -13.94
N THR A 225 0.35 11.20 -14.08
CA THR A 225 -0.99 11.44 -14.65
C THR A 225 -2.00 12.06 -13.64
N GLY A 226 -1.54 12.44 -12.45
CA GLY A 226 -2.28 13.28 -11.49
C GLY A 226 -3.73 12.82 -11.22
N GLN A 227 -4.69 13.73 -11.38
CA GLN A 227 -6.11 13.49 -11.11
C GLN A 227 -6.78 12.53 -12.11
N ASP A 228 -6.32 12.48 -13.36
CA ASP A 228 -6.89 11.59 -14.38
C ASP A 228 -6.59 10.11 -14.07
N ALA A 229 -5.45 9.85 -13.44
CA ALA A 229 -5.11 8.52 -12.93
C ALA A 229 -6.12 8.06 -11.87
N VAL A 230 -6.66 8.99 -11.06
CA VAL A 230 -7.61 8.67 -9.98
C VAL A 230 -8.96 8.25 -10.54
N ASN A 231 -9.51 9.04 -11.47
CA ASN A 231 -10.78 8.71 -12.14
C ASN A 231 -10.67 7.37 -12.87
N THR A 232 -9.54 7.15 -13.52
CA THR A 232 -9.28 5.88 -14.21
C THR A 232 -9.19 4.72 -13.23
N ALA A 233 -8.45 4.89 -12.14
CA ALA A 233 -8.27 3.84 -11.15
C ALA A 233 -9.59 3.45 -10.50
N GLN A 234 -10.48 4.43 -10.27
CA GLN A 234 -11.83 4.19 -9.80
C GLN A 234 -12.63 3.34 -10.80
N ALA A 235 -12.68 3.75 -12.08
CA ALA A 235 -13.41 3.01 -13.11
C ALA A 235 -12.92 1.55 -13.26
N PHE A 236 -11.61 1.31 -13.31
CA PHE A 236 -11.08 -0.06 -13.36
C PHE A 236 -11.36 -0.87 -12.09
N SER A 237 -11.32 -0.23 -10.92
CA SER A 237 -11.63 -0.90 -9.66
C SER A 237 -13.10 -1.32 -9.59
N GLU A 238 -14.02 -0.48 -10.07
CA GLU A 238 -15.46 -0.72 -10.06
C GLU A 238 -15.91 -1.71 -11.14
N ASP A 239 -15.50 -1.51 -12.40
CA ASP A 239 -15.99 -2.29 -13.53
C ASP A 239 -15.25 -3.63 -13.71
N VAL A 240 -13.93 -3.61 -13.53
CA VAL A 240 -13.06 -4.78 -13.79
C VAL A 240 -12.58 -5.43 -12.49
N GLY A 241 -12.58 -4.77 -11.34
CA GLY A 241 -12.17 -5.41 -10.09
C GLY A 241 -10.64 -5.58 -10.01
N VAL A 242 -9.97 -4.45 -9.81
CA VAL A 242 -8.53 -4.37 -9.55
C VAL A 242 -8.21 -4.91 -8.15
N THR A 243 -7.13 -5.67 -8.01
CA THR A 243 -6.66 -6.21 -6.72
C THR A 243 -5.43 -5.49 -6.18
N GLY A 244 -4.63 -4.86 -7.05
CA GLY A 244 -3.45 -4.09 -6.67
C GLY A 244 -3.04 -3.08 -7.73
N ILE A 245 -2.19 -2.14 -7.33
CA ILE A 245 -1.71 -1.03 -8.19
C ILE A 245 -0.20 -1.13 -8.35
N VAL A 246 0.29 -0.84 -9.55
CA VAL A 246 1.71 -0.62 -9.83
C VAL A 246 1.88 0.79 -10.37
N LEU A 247 2.71 1.59 -9.71
CA LEU A 247 3.00 2.95 -10.15
C LEU A 247 4.27 2.97 -10.99
N THR A 248 4.24 3.62 -12.15
CA THR A 248 5.40 3.78 -13.03
C THR A 248 5.94 5.21 -12.99
N ARG A 249 7.18 5.39 -13.47
CA ARG A 249 7.85 6.68 -13.62
C ARG A 249 7.96 7.49 -12.32
N ILE A 250 8.15 6.81 -11.19
CA ILE A 250 8.31 7.47 -9.89
C ILE A 250 9.67 8.19 -9.75
N ASP A 251 10.61 7.86 -10.64
CA ASP A 251 11.95 8.44 -10.76
C ASP A 251 11.98 9.83 -11.41
N GLY A 252 10.94 10.20 -12.17
CA GLY A 252 10.79 11.56 -12.69
C GLY A 252 10.49 12.58 -11.58
N ASP A 253 10.14 13.80 -11.97
CA ASP A 253 9.47 14.79 -11.10
C ASP A 253 8.01 14.35 -10.82
N ALA A 254 7.84 13.06 -10.55
CA ALA A 254 6.58 12.44 -10.23
C ALA A 254 6.19 12.91 -8.84
N ARG A 255 5.10 13.65 -8.81
CA ARG A 255 4.57 14.25 -7.62
C ARG A 255 3.88 13.16 -6.78
N GLY A 256 4.39 12.91 -5.57
CA GLY A 256 3.97 11.79 -4.71
C GLY A 256 2.50 11.77 -4.31
N GLY A 257 1.75 12.85 -4.60
CA GLY A 257 0.32 12.92 -4.41
C GLY A 257 -0.49 11.90 -5.21
N ALA A 258 0.01 11.44 -6.36
CA ALA A 258 -0.69 10.43 -7.17
C ALA A 258 -0.86 9.09 -6.42
N ALA A 259 0.17 8.65 -5.70
CA ALA A 259 0.14 7.41 -4.92
C ALA A 259 -0.91 7.47 -3.80
N LEU A 260 -0.91 8.57 -3.04
CA LEU A 260 -1.87 8.83 -1.97
C LEU A 260 -3.31 8.81 -2.51
N SER A 261 -3.51 9.45 -3.65
CA SER A 261 -4.83 9.62 -4.26
C SER A 261 -5.40 8.31 -4.80
N MET A 262 -4.58 7.53 -5.49
CA MET A 262 -5.00 6.24 -6.04
C MET A 262 -5.39 5.26 -4.93
N ARG A 263 -4.58 5.17 -3.87
CA ARG A 263 -4.89 4.29 -2.73
C ARG A 263 -6.18 4.72 -2.03
N HIS A 264 -6.32 6.02 -1.76
CA HIS A 264 -7.49 6.56 -1.06
C HIS A 264 -8.79 6.31 -1.83
N VAL A 265 -8.80 6.51 -3.15
CA VAL A 265 -10.01 6.36 -3.96
C VAL A 265 -10.32 4.90 -4.29
N THR A 266 -9.33 4.09 -4.65
CA THR A 266 -9.59 2.71 -5.04
C THR A 266 -9.74 1.75 -3.87
N GLY A 267 -9.18 2.09 -2.71
CA GLY A 267 -9.05 1.15 -1.60
C GLY A 267 -8.18 -0.07 -1.93
N ARG A 268 -7.37 -0.03 -3.01
CA ARG A 268 -6.49 -1.13 -3.44
C ARG A 268 -5.02 -0.85 -3.12
N PRO A 269 -4.25 -1.85 -2.65
CA PRO A 269 -2.86 -1.67 -2.23
C PRO A 269 -1.98 -1.31 -3.43
N ILE A 270 -1.00 -0.42 -3.22
CA ILE A 270 0.10 -0.24 -4.17
C ILE A 270 1.13 -1.32 -3.83
N LYS A 271 1.43 -2.20 -4.80
CA LYS A 271 2.33 -3.35 -4.59
C LYS A 271 3.75 -3.06 -5.05
N PHE A 272 3.89 -2.34 -6.16
CA PHE A 272 5.18 -2.04 -6.77
C PHE A 272 5.29 -0.61 -7.30
N VAL A 273 6.53 -0.15 -7.41
CA VAL A 273 6.91 1.10 -8.05
C VAL A 273 8.00 0.85 -9.09
N GLY A 274 7.82 1.37 -10.30
CA GLY A 274 8.83 1.38 -11.36
C GLY A 274 9.72 2.61 -11.23
N THR A 275 11.00 2.38 -10.94
CA THR A 275 12.01 3.41 -10.61
C THR A 275 12.93 3.78 -11.79
N GLY A 276 12.53 3.43 -13.01
CA GLY A 276 13.30 3.72 -14.23
C GLY A 276 12.81 2.92 -15.42
N GLU A 277 13.52 2.97 -16.54
CA GLU A 277 13.14 2.25 -17.76
C GLU A 277 13.69 0.82 -17.83
N GLN A 278 14.80 0.56 -17.14
CA GLN A 278 15.49 -0.74 -17.16
C GLN A 278 14.63 -1.87 -16.58
N LEU A 279 14.89 -3.11 -17.03
CA LEU A 279 14.10 -4.30 -16.66
C LEU A 279 14.19 -4.68 -15.17
N ASP A 280 15.24 -4.24 -14.49
CA ASP A 280 15.47 -4.41 -13.05
C ASP A 280 14.95 -3.23 -12.21
N ALA A 281 14.56 -2.11 -12.85
CA ALA A 281 14.05 -0.91 -12.19
C ALA A 281 12.57 -1.07 -11.77
N ILE A 282 12.32 -2.01 -10.86
CA ILE A 282 11.04 -2.21 -10.16
C ILE A 282 11.29 -2.61 -8.70
N GLU A 283 10.62 -1.93 -7.79
CA GLU A 283 10.77 -2.13 -6.34
C GLU A 283 9.41 -2.40 -5.69
N VAL A 284 9.44 -3.13 -4.56
CA VAL A 284 8.25 -3.29 -3.72
C VAL A 284 7.88 -1.94 -3.13
N PHE A 285 6.60 -1.63 -3.09
CA PHE A 285 6.11 -0.42 -2.47
C PHE A 285 6.08 -0.58 -0.94
N HIS A 286 6.87 0.24 -0.24
CA HIS A 286 6.91 0.26 1.22
C HIS A 286 6.31 1.58 1.72
N PRO A 287 5.06 1.60 2.22
CA PRO A 287 4.35 2.82 2.61
C PRO A 287 5.15 3.69 3.59
N GLU A 288 5.74 3.08 4.61
CA GLU A 288 6.60 3.74 5.62
C GLU A 288 7.80 4.47 5.01
N ARG A 289 8.56 3.78 4.15
CA ARG A 289 9.73 4.37 3.48
C ARG A 289 9.33 5.51 2.55
N ILE A 290 8.17 5.40 1.90
CA ILE A 290 7.66 6.45 1.00
C ILE A 290 7.19 7.66 1.80
N ALA A 291 6.45 7.47 2.90
CA ALA A 291 6.03 8.56 3.78
C ALA A 291 7.23 9.31 4.38
N SER A 292 8.23 8.56 4.86
CA SER A 292 9.49 9.13 5.37
C SER A 292 10.24 9.94 4.31
N ARG A 293 10.29 9.46 3.06
CA ARG A 293 10.90 10.21 1.94
C ARG A 293 10.11 11.46 1.58
N ILE A 294 8.79 11.38 1.53
CA ILE A 294 7.89 12.53 1.27
C ILE A 294 8.12 13.63 2.29
N LEU A 295 8.27 13.29 3.57
CA LEU A 295 8.48 14.28 4.63
C LEU A 295 9.92 14.76 4.76
N GLY A 296 10.90 13.96 4.32
CA GLY A 296 12.33 14.28 4.48
C GLY A 296 12.80 14.34 5.94
N MET A 297 11.99 13.82 6.88
CA MET A 297 12.19 13.96 8.32
C MET A 297 12.17 12.62 9.06
N GLY A 298 12.69 11.55 8.44
CA GLY A 298 12.77 10.22 9.05
C GLY A 298 13.48 10.23 10.41
N ASP A 299 14.52 11.05 10.57
CA ASP A 299 15.23 11.19 11.84
C ASP A 299 14.35 11.78 12.96
N VAL A 300 13.45 12.70 12.63
CA VAL A 300 12.52 13.31 13.60
C VAL A 300 11.47 12.30 14.05
N VAL A 301 10.93 11.52 13.11
CA VAL A 301 9.99 10.42 13.42
C VAL A 301 10.66 9.43 14.38
N GLY A 302 11.86 8.96 14.04
CA GLY A 302 12.61 8.03 14.88
C GLY A 302 13.04 8.59 16.23
N LEU A 303 13.17 9.91 16.39
CA LEU A 303 13.39 10.54 17.71
C LEU A 303 12.13 10.47 18.58
N VAL A 304 10.96 10.72 18.00
CA VAL A 304 9.69 10.64 18.73
C VAL A 304 9.34 9.21 19.10
N GLU A 305 9.66 8.22 18.26
CA GLU A 305 9.51 6.80 18.58
C GLU A 305 10.36 6.39 19.77
N ARG A 306 11.67 6.67 19.74
CA ARG A 306 12.58 6.38 20.87
C ARG A 306 12.15 7.07 22.16
N ALA A 307 11.64 8.30 22.07
CA ALA A 307 11.10 9.04 23.20
C ALA A 307 9.87 8.35 23.80
N ALA A 308 8.95 7.86 22.95
CA ALA A 308 7.77 7.12 23.38
C ALA A 308 8.16 5.78 24.05
N GLU A 309 9.05 5.00 23.43
CA GLU A 309 9.55 3.73 23.99
C GLU A 309 10.21 3.93 25.36
N THR A 310 11.02 4.98 25.52
CA THR A 310 11.69 5.30 26.79
C THR A 310 10.68 5.61 27.90
N ILE A 311 9.62 6.36 27.57
CA ILE A 311 8.57 6.71 28.53
C ILE A 311 7.78 5.44 28.92
N GLU A 312 7.41 4.60 27.96
CA GLU A 312 6.73 3.33 28.23
C GLU A 312 7.56 2.42 29.12
N GLN A 313 8.87 2.34 28.86
CA GLN A 313 9.79 1.56 29.70
C GLN A 313 9.90 2.15 31.12
N GLU A 314 10.04 3.47 31.26
CA GLU A 314 10.06 4.12 32.57
C GLU A 314 8.76 3.93 33.36
N GLU A 315 7.60 3.98 32.70
CA GLU A 315 6.31 3.72 33.32
C GLU A 315 6.18 2.27 33.77
N ALA A 316 6.62 1.32 32.92
CA ALA A 316 6.65 -0.09 33.25
C ALA A 316 7.59 -0.37 34.45
N GLU A 317 8.77 0.25 34.49
CA GLU A 317 9.71 0.14 35.60
C GLU A 317 9.17 0.78 36.89
N LYS A 318 8.53 1.95 36.81
CA LYS A 318 7.87 2.60 37.96
C LYS A 318 6.75 1.72 38.51
N LEU A 319 5.94 1.12 37.63
CA LEU A 319 4.90 0.17 38.01
C LEU A 319 5.48 -1.08 38.68
N ALA A 320 6.53 -1.67 38.11
CA ALA A 320 7.24 -2.82 38.68
C ALA A 320 7.90 -2.49 40.04
N ALA A 321 8.49 -1.30 40.17
CA ALA A 321 9.08 -0.81 41.42
C ALA A 321 8.01 -0.56 42.51
N ARG A 322 6.82 -0.08 42.14
CA ARG A 322 5.69 0.08 43.08
C ARG A 322 5.13 -1.26 43.54
N LEU A 323 4.99 -2.21 42.60
CA LEU A 323 4.55 -3.58 42.87
C LEU A 323 5.52 -4.33 43.80
N SER A 324 6.83 -4.24 43.54
CA SER A 324 7.87 -4.89 44.37
C SER A 324 7.98 -4.29 45.78
N ARG A 325 7.64 -3.01 45.96
CA ARG A 325 7.63 -2.33 47.27
C ARG A 325 6.31 -2.49 48.04
N GLY A 326 5.32 -3.20 47.50
CA GLY A 326 4.02 -3.42 48.17
C GLY A 326 3.21 -2.15 48.41
N ARG A 327 3.54 -1.03 47.75
CA ARG A 327 2.83 0.25 47.85
C ARG A 327 2.02 0.47 46.58
N MET A 328 0.81 -0.10 46.54
CA MET A 328 -0.21 0.32 45.58
C MET A 328 -0.94 1.53 46.14
N ASP A 329 -1.02 2.60 45.36
CA ASP A 329 -1.95 3.69 45.63
C ASP A 329 -3.29 3.48 44.88
N LEU A 330 -4.28 4.32 45.17
CA LEU A 330 -5.61 4.21 44.57
C LEU A 330 -5.59 4.42 43.03
N ASN A 331 -4.60 5.17 42.52
CA ASN A 331 -4.44 5.41 41.08
C ASN A 331 -3.82 4.19 40.37
N ASP A 332 -2.91 3.48 41.04
CA ASP A 332 -2.36 2.20 40.54
C ASP A 332 -3.47 1.15 40.44
N LEU A 333 -4.35 1.05 41.45
CA LEU A 333 -5.52 0.18 41.43
C LEU A 333 -6.49 0.56 40.30
N LEU A 334 -6.74 1.86 40.09
CA LEU A 334 -7.57 2.36 38.99
C LEU A 334 -6.98 1.98 37.62
N THR A 335 -5.66 2.08 37.46
CA THR A 335 -4.95 1.75 36.22
C THR A 335 -5.03 0.24 35.94
N GLN A 336 -4.82 -0.61 36.95
CA GLN A 336 -5.04 -2.05 36.84
C GLN A 336 -6.48 -2.41 36.50
N LEU A 337 -7.47 -1.75 37.11
CA LEU A 337 -8.89 -1.99 36.81
C LEU A 337 -9.25 -1.60 35.37
N ARG A 338 -8.66 -0.51 34.85
CA ARG A 338 -8.81 -0.10 33.44
C ARG A 338 -8.15 -1.10 32.49
N GLN A 339 -6.95 -1.60 32.81
CA GLN A 339 -6.28 -2.65 32.03
C GLN A 339 -7.06 -3.98 32.05
N MET A 340 -7.56 -4.41 33.21
CA MET A 340 -8.44 -5.58 33.32
C MET A 340 -9.70 -5.42 32.48
N LYS A 341 -10.31 -4.23 32.46
CA LYS A 341 -11.50 -3.95 31.62
C LYS A 341 -11.17 -4.06 30.13
N LYS A 342 -10.01 -3.57 29.69
CA LYS A 342 -9.52 -3.73 28.29
C LYS A 342 -9.24 -5.18 27.92
N MET A 343 -8.78 -6.01 28.87
CA MET A 343 -8.52 -7.46 28.66
C MET A 343 -9.77 -8.35 28.81
N GLY A 344 -10.98 -7.79 28.82
CA GLY A 344 -12.24 -8.56 28.92
C GLY A 344 -12.73 -8.84 30.34
N GLY A 345 -12.23 -8.12 31.35
CA GLY A 345 -12.62 -8.23 32.75
C GLY A 345 -12.15 -9.52 33.43
N LEU A 346 -12.74 -9.82 34.60
CA LEU A 346 -12.44 -11.05 35.37
C LEU A 346 -12.69 -12.33 34.55
N GLY A 347 -13.56 -12.30 33.54
CA GLY A 347 -13.81 -13.42 32.63
C GLY A 347 -12.64 -13.76 31.71
N GLY A 348 -11.83 -12.76 31.30
CA GLY A 348 -10.62 -12.97 30.49
C GLY A 348 -9.48 -13.62 31.29
N LEU A 349 -9.29 -13.19 32.53
CA LEU A 349 -8.31 -13.79 33.46
C LEU A 349 -8.69 -15.23 33.87
N MET A 350 -10.00 -15.52 34.01
CA MET A 350 -10.49 -16.87 34.28
C MET A 350 -10.22 -17.85 33.14
N GLY A 351 -10.02 -17.36 31.91
CA GLY A 351 -9.64 -18.15 30.74
C GLY A 351 -8.15 -18.53 30.68
N MET A 352 -7.28 -17.79 31.37
CA MET A 352 -5.82 -18.02 31.37
C MET A 352 -5.34 -18.85 32.57
N LEU A 353 -6.22 -19.16 33.53
CA LEU A 353 -5.91 -20.05 34.65
C LEU A 353 -5.93 -21.52 34.19
N PRO A 354 -4.79 -22.26 34.23
CA PRO A 354 -4.69 -23.62 33.70
C PRO A 354 -5.65 -24.63 34.35
N GLN A 355 -6.16 -24.34 35.55
CA GLN A 355 -7.13 -25.19 36.26
C GLN A 355 -8.59 -24.96 35.82
N VAL A 356 -8.95 -23.77 35.33
CA VAL A 356 -10.33 -23.47 34.86
C VAL A 356 -10.54 -23.98 33.43
N GLY A 357 -9.49 -24.01 32.60
CA GLY A 357 -9.52 -24.68 31.29
C GLY A 357 -9.82 -26.18 31.40
N ARG A 358 -9.30 -26.85 32.44
CA ARG A 358 -9.61 -28.27 32.73
C ARG A 358 -11.06 -28.48 33.21
N MET A 359 -11.57 -27.63 34.10
CA MET A 359 -12.98 -27.69 34.52
C MET A 359 -13.98 -27.40 33.40
N LYS A 360 -13.67 -26.46 32.48
CA LYS A 360 -14.52 -26.21 31.30
C LYS A 360 -14.51 -27.38 30.32
N ALA A 361 -13.36 -28.04 30.12
CA ALA A 361 -13.26 -29.24 29.28
C ALA A 361 -14.03 -30.43 29.89
N GLU A 362 -14.03 -30.59 31.21
CA GLU A 362 -14.83 -31.63 31.88
C GLU A 362 -16.33 -31.31 31.91
N MET A 363 -16.72 -30.05 32.11
CA MET A 363 -18.13 -29.65 32.04
C MET A 363 -18.71 -29.70 30.61
N ALA A 364 -17.90 -29.50 29.58
CA ALA A 364 -18.30 -29.70 28.19
C ALA A 364 -18.50 -31.19 27.84
N LYS A 365 -17.74 -32.09 28.48
CA LYS A 365 -17.97 -33.54 28.39
C LYS A 365 -19.21 -34.01 29.15
N ALA A 366 -19.58 -33.33 30.24
CA ALA A 366 -20.74 -33.69 31.07
C ALA A 366 -22.11 -33.17 30.56
N LYS A 367 -22.14 -32.44 29.42
CA LYS A 367 -23.37 -31.94 28.78
C LYS A 367 -23.63 -32.56 27.39
N LEU A 368 -22.96 -33.67 27.08
CA LEU A 368 -23.32 -34.56 25.99
C LEU A 368 -24.00 -35.79 26.60
N ASP A 369 -25.29 -35.64 26.88
CA ASP A 369 -26.31 -36.70 26.87
C ASP A 369 -27.64 -36.05 26.48
#